data_AF-A0A392NRP2-F1
#
_entry.id   AF-A0A392NRP2-F1
#
_cell.length_a   1.000
_cell.length_b   1.000
_cell.length_c   1.000
_cell.angle_alpha   90.00
_cell.angle_beta   90.00
_cell.angle_gamma   90.00
#
_symmetry.space_group_name_H-M   'P 1'
#
loop_
_entity.id
_entity.type
_entity.pdbx_description
1 polymer ?
#
loop_
_entity_poly.entity_id
_entity_poly.type
_entity_poly.pdbx_seq_one_letter_code
_entity_poly.pdbx_strand_id
1 'polypeptide(L)' 'ELIANAAYIGSPGKGILAADESTGTIGKRFANIKVENNESNRRVLRELLFTAPGCLECLSGVILFEETLYQKTAA' A
#
# COMPACT_ATOMS: atom_id res chain seq x y z
N GLU A 1 7.16 -8.10 -22.25
CA GLU A 1 7.07 -7.65 -20.84
C GLU A 1 5.65 -7.20 -20.46
N LEU A 2 5.10 -6.14 -21.07
CA LEU A 2 3.77 -5.61 -20.70
C LEU A 2 2.64 -6.65 -20.67
N ILE A 3 2.51 -7.47 -21.71
CA ILE A 3 1.48 -8.54 -21.77
C ILE A 3 1.66 -9.54 -20.62
N ALA A 4 2.91 -9.90 -20.29
CA ALA A 4 3.21 -10.84 -19.22
C ALA A 4 2.85 -10.27 -17.85
N ASN A 5 3.19 -9.01 -17.59
CA ASN A 5 2.85 -8.33 -16.34
C ASN A 5 1.34 -8.15 -16.18
N ALA A 6 0.62 -7.81 -17.25
CA ALA A 6 -0.84 -7.70 -17.22
C ALA A 6 -1.51 -9.05 -16.91
N ALA A 7 -1.02 -10.13 -17.51
CA ALA A 7 -1.48 -11.49 -17.21
C ALA A 7 -1.18 -11.89 -15.76
N TYR A 8 0.02 -11.57 -15.26
CA TYR A 8 0.42 -11.84 -13.88
C TYR A 8 -0.47 -11.12 -12.85
N ILE A 9 -0.79 -9.85 -13.09
CA ILE A 9 -1.70 -9.08 -12.26
C ILE A 9 -3.08 -9.76 -12.13
N GLY A 10 -3.56 -10.41 -13.20
CA GLY A 10 -4.81 -11.16 -13.23
C GLY A 10 -4.75 -12.60 -12.74
N SER A 11 -3.72 -13.00 -12.00
CA SER A 11 -3.57 -14.39 -11.51
C SER A 11 -4.77 -14.83 -10.64
N PRO A 12 -5.37 -16.02 -10.89
CA PRO A 12 -6.46 -16.54 -10.07
C PRO A 12 -6.11 -16.59 -8.59
N GLY A 13 -7.04 -16.14 -7.73
CA GLY A 13 -6.84 -16.09 -6.28
C GLY A 13 -6.00 -14.89 -5.80
N LYS A 14 -5.56 -14.00 -6.69
CA LYS A 14 -4.83 -12.77 -6.34
C LYS A 14 -5.55 -11.51 -6.79
N GLY A 15 -5.23 -10.38 -6.16
CA GLY A 15 -5.75 -9.06 -6.51
C GLY A 15 -4.76 -7.93 -6.30
N ILE A 16 -5.22 -6.70 -6.53
CA ILE A 16 -4.43 -5.48 -6.35
C ILE A 16 -4.84 -4.78 -5.05
N LEU A 17 -3.87 -4.39 -4.24
CA LEU A 17 -4.08 -3.45 -3.13
C LEU A 17 -3.83 -2.01 -3.61
N ALA A 18 -4.84 -1.15 -3.53
CA ALA A 18 -4.69 0.28 -3.77
C ALA A 18 -4.28 0.98 -2.47
N ALA A 19 -2.98 1.25 -2.29
CA ALA A 19 -2.39 1.94 -1.15
C ALA A 19 -1.80 3.31 -1.55
N ASP A 20 -2.34 3.89 -2.62
CA ASP A 20 -1.89 5.09 -3.31
C ASP A 20 -2.57 6.38 -2.82
N GLU A 21 -3.14 6.37 -1.61
CA GLU A 21 -3.76 7.58 -1.08
C GLU A 21 -2.74 8.71 -0.92
N SER A 22 -3.01 9.82 -1.63
CA SER A 22 -2.30 11.09 -1.46
C SER A 22 -2.30 11.54 0.01
N THR A 23 -1.36 12.43 0.34
CA THR A 23 -1.23 13.02 1.69
C THR A 23 -2.55 13.62 2.21
N GLY A 24 -3.34 14.25 1.34
CA GLY A 24 -4.65 14.79 1.71
C GLY A 24 -5.71 13.71 1.95
N THR A 25 -5.76 12.70 1.08
CA THR A 25 -6.73 11.59 1.18
C THR A 25 -6.49 10.74 2.43
N ILE A 26 -5.24 10.35 2.69
CA ILE A 26 -4.91 9.57 3.89
C ILE A 26 -5.13 10.37 5.18
N GLY A 27 -4.91 11.69 5.14
CA GLY A 27 -5.21 12.57 6.27
C GLY A 27 -6.68 12.50 6.70
N LYS A 28 -7.62 12.42 5.74
CA LYS A 28 -9.05 12.23 6.05
C LYS A 28 -9.31 10.88 6.73
N ARG A 29 -8.63 9.81 6.29
CA ARG A 29 -8.74 8.49 6.92
C ARG A 29 -8.20 8.49 8.36
N PHE A 30 -7.06 9.13 8.59
CA PHE A 30 -6.47 9.27 9.92
C PHE A 30 -7.32 10.14 10.86
N ALA A 31 -7.92 11.22 10.36
CA ALA A 31 -8.80 12.07 11.16
C ALA A 31 -9.99 11.29 11.74
N ASN A 32 -10.57 10.36 10.98
CA ASN A 32 -11.68 9.51 11.45
C ASN A 32 -11.31 8.60 12.63
N ILE A 33 -10.02 8.28 12.78
CA ILE A 33 -9.48 7.46 13.88
C ILE A 33 -8.63 8.26 14.86
N LYS A 34 -8.68 9.59 14.81
CA LYS A 34 -7.95 10.52 15.69
C LYS A 34 -6.43 10.35 15.66
N VAL A 35 -5.87 10.01 14.49
CA VAL A 35 -4.42 9.92 14.25
C VAL A 35 -3.93 11.17 13.53
N GLU A 36 -2.74 11.66 13.89
CA GLU A 36 -2.11 12.79 13.22
C GLU A 36 -1.59 12.41 11.82
N ASN A 37 -1.78 13.28 10.83
CA ASN A 37 -1.25 13.09 9.48
C ASN A 37 0.21 13.58 9.34
N ASN A 38 1.13 12.82 9.91
CA ASN A 38 2.57 13.00 9.70
C ASN A 38 3.17 11.84 8.89
N GLU A 39 4.37 12.03 8.36
CA GLU A 39 5.04 11.02 7.50
C GLU A 39 5.28 9.69 8.23
N SER A 40 5.66 9.74 9.51
CA SER A 40 5.91 8.55 10.33
C SER A 40 4.66 7.66 10.41
N ASN A 41 3.50 8.25 10.69
CA ASN A 41 2.23 7.52 10.77
C ASN A 41 1.81 6.97 9.41
N ARG A 42 2.02 7.73 8.33
CA ARG A 42 1.77 7.24 6.96
C ARG A 42 2.63 6.03 6.64
N ARG A 43 3.93 6.09 6.95
CA ARG A 43 4.87 4.98 6.76
C ARG A 43 4.46 3.75 7.57
N VAL A 44 4.17 3.92 8.87
CA VAL A 44 3.75 2.83 9.76
C VAL A 44 2.48 2.14 9.25
N LEU A 45 1.50 2.90 8.75
CA LEU A 45 0.30 2.31 8.14
C LEU A 45 0.65 1.45 6.91
N ARG A 46 1.52 1.95 6.00
CA ARG A 46 1.88 1.20 4.79
C ARG A 46 2.71 -0.04 5.13
N GLU A 47 3.64 0.08 6.07
CA GLU A 47 4.41 -1.03 6.60
C GLU A 47 3.49 -2.11 7.21
N LEU A 48 2.48 -1.71 7.99
CA LEU A 48 1.46 -2.62 8.54
C LEU A 48 0.72 -3.38 7.43
N LEU A 49 0.31 -2.69 6.35
CA LEU A 49 -0.36 -3.33 5.22
C LEU A 49 0.54 -4.34 4.49
N PHE A 50 1.82 -4.01 4.30
CA PHE A 50 2.76 -4.82 3.52
C PHE A 50 3.37 -5.98 4.32
N THR A 51 3.34 -5.91 5.65
CA THR A 51 3.88 -6.93 6.56
C THR A 51 2.80 -7.82 7.18
N ALA A 52 1.52 -7.59 6.83
CA ALA A 52 0.42 -8.41 7.31
C ALA A 52 0.64 -9.90 6.94
N PRO A 53 0.55 -10.84 7.91
CA PRO A 53 0.78 -12.26 7.64
C PRO A 53 -0.11 -12.80 6.52
N GLY A 54 0.50 -13.44 5.51
CA GLY A 54 -0.21 -14.02 4.37
C GLY A 54 -0.69 -13.02 3.31
N CYS A 55 -0.46 -11.71 3.47
CA CYS A 55 -0.99 -10.74 2.50
C CYS A 55 -0.37 -10.89 1.11
N LEU A 56 0.93 -11.19 1.02
CA LEU A 56 1.65 -11.33 -0.25
C LEU A 56 1.20 -12.55 -1.08
N GLU A 57 0.57 -13.54 -0.45
CA GLU A 57 0.01 -14.71 -1.14
C GLU A 57 -1.24 -14.33 -1.94
N CYS A 58 -2.02 -13.39 -1.42
CA CYS A 58 -3.28 -12.91 -2.00
C CYS A 58 -3.10 -11.70 -2.93
N LEU A 59 -1.91 -11.11 -2.99
CA LEU A 59 -1.64 -9.89 -3.78
C LEU A 59 -0.79 -10.21 -5.01
N SER A 60 -1.24 -9.72 -6.16
CA SER A 60 -0.47 -9.72 -7.41
C SER A 60 0.20 -8.37 -7.67
N GLY A 61 -0.29 -7.29 -7.03
CA GLY A 61 0.30 -5.96 -7.13
C GLY A 61 -0.20 -5.01 -6.04
N VAL A 62 0.54 -3.92 -5.87
CA VAL A 62 0.19 -2.81 -4.97
C VAL A 62 0.39 -1.50 -5.71
N ILE A 63 -0.61 -0.62 -5.68
CA ILE A 63 -0.49 0.76 -6.21
C ILE A 63 0.03 1.63 -5.08
N LEU A 64 1.12 2.35 -5.33
CA LEU A 64 1.79 3.19 -4.34
C LEU A 64 1.68 4.67 -4.71
N PHE A 65 1.60 5.51 -3.69
CA PHE A 65 1.85 6.94 -3.84
C PHE A 65 3.36 7.18 -3.92
N GLU A 66 3.79 8.27 -4.59
CA GLU A 66 5.20 8.56 -4.82
C GLU A 66 6.02 8.59 -3.51
N GLU A 67 5.47 9.17 -2.44
CA GLU A 67 6.10 9.16 -1.11
C GLU A 67 6.39 7.73 -0.63
N THR A 68 5.44 6.81 -0.81
CA THR A 68 5.57 5.42 -0.35
C THR A 68 6.55 4.63 -1.21
N LEU A 69 6.65 4.93 -2.51
CA LEU A 69 7.58 4.25 -3.42
C LEU A 69 9.04 4.38 -2.98
N TYR A 70 9.41 5.51 -2.37
CA TYR A 70 10.78 5.80 -1.92
C TYR A 70 10.96 5.68 -0.39
N GLN A 71 9.90 5.35 0.36
CA GLN A 71 9.96 5.12 1.80
C GLN A 71 10.65 3.79 2.13
N LYS A 72 11.21 3.72 3.34
CA LYS A 72 11.83 2.51 3.90
C LYS A 72 11.12 2.12 5.19
N THR A 73 10.96 0.82 5.42
CA THR A 73 10.44 0.26 6.67
C THR A 73 11.42 0.48 7.83
N ALA A 74 10.92 0.36 9.06
CA ALA A 74 11.72 0.52 10.26
C ALA A 74 12.45 -0.80 10.65
N ALA A 75 13.33 -1.27 9.76
CA ALA A 75 14.15 -2.50 9.91
C ALA A 75 13.38 -3.84 9.86
#